data_AF-A0A7C8E3R3-F1
#
_entry.id   AF-A0A7C8E3R3-F1
#
_cell.length_a   1.000
_cell.length_b   1.000
_cell.length_c   1.000
_cell.angle_alpha   90.00
_cell.angle_beta   90.00
_cell.angle_gamma   90.00
#
_symmetry.space_group_name_H-M   'P 1'
#
loop_
_entity.id
_entity.type
_entity.pdbx_description
1 polymer ?
#
loop_
_entity_poly.entity_id
_entity_poly.type
_entity_poly.pdbx_seq_one_letter_code
_entity_poly.pdbx_strand_id
1 'polypeptide(L)' 'MDVWSKGEGKRADGETQILFSERGYVKQSAIHIGSEDGRKYTLVLSPFLGRVQVLEEYVEFEDS' A
#
# COMPACT_ATOMS: atom_id res chain seq x y z
N MET A 1 -10.80 -0.85 -4.42
CA MET A 1 -9.36 -0.57 -4.52
C MET A 1 -9.09 0.60 -3.63
N ASP A 2 -8.00 0.54 -2.88
CA ASP A 2 -7.76 1.45 -1.78
C ASP A 2 -6.27 1.48 -1.44
N VAL A 3 -5.89 2.47 -0.64
CA VAL A 3 -4.56 2.58 -0.07
C VAL A 3 -4.71 2.57 1.44
N TRP A 4 -3.99 1.66 2.09
CA TRP A 4 -3.81 1.67 3.55
C TRP A 4 -2.46 2.29 3.90
N SER A 5 -2.44 3.12 4.94
CA SER A 5 -1.23 3.74 5.47
C SER A 5 -1.23 3.67 7.00
N LYS A 6 -0.11 3.22 7.59
CA LYS A 6 0.00 3.03 9.04
C LYS A 6 -0.29 4.31 9.84
N GLY A 7 -1.33 4.35 10.66
CA GLY A 7 -1.75 5.50 11.45
C GLY A 7 -2.59 6.52 10.68
N GLU A 8 -2.93 6.23 9.42
CA GLU A 8 -3.92 6.97 8.62
C GLU A 8 -5.10 6.10 8.20
N GLY A 9 -5.02 4.79 8.41
CA GLY A 9 -6.02 3.81 8.00
C GLY A 9 -6.13 3.69 6.48
N LYS A 10 -7.31 3.26 6.04
CA LYS A 10 -7.64 2.94 4.65
C LYS A 10 -8.38 4.10 3.96
N ARG A 11 -8.01 4.39 2.71
CA ARG A 11 -8.72 5.32 1.81
C ARG A 11 -9.07 4.65 0.49
N ALA A 12 -10.36 4.64 0.15
CA ALA A 12 -10.88 4.02 -1.07
C ALA A 12 -11.38 5.03 -2.12
N ASP A 13 -11.41 6.32 -1.77
CA ASP A 13 -11.88 7.40 -2.64
C ASP A 13 -10.93 8.61 -2.61
N GLY A 14 -11.12 9.51 -3.57
CA GLY A 14 -10.35 10.74 -3.70
C GLY A 14 -8.90 10.51 -4.12
N GLU A 15 -8.04 11.46 -3.72
CA GLU A 15 -6.61 11.45 -3.98
C GLU A 15 -5.84 11.16 -2.68
N THR A 16 -4.76 10.39 -2.80
CA THR A 16 -3.83 10.11 -1.71
C THR A 16 -2.40 10.18 -2.21
N GLN A 17 -1.45 10.40 -1.30
CA GLN A 17 -0.05 10.59 -1.63
C GLN A 17 0.82 9.65 -0.80
N ILE A 18 1.88 9.13 -1.41
CA ILE A 18 2.90 8.33 -0.75
C ILE A 18 4.23 9.05 -0.92
N LEU A 19 4.80 9.51 0.20
CA LEU A 19 6.05 10.25 0.19
C LEU A 19 7.23 9.31 0.43
N PHE A 20 8.22 9.38 -0.46
CA PHE A 20 9.53 8.77 -0.29
C PHE A 20 10.54 9.86 0.07
N SER A 21 11.36 9.62 1.08
CA SER A 21 12.51 10.47 1.39
C SER A 21 13.64 10.26 0.37
N GLU A 22 14.58 11.21 0.29
CA GLU A 22 15.80 11.07 -0.52
C GLU A 22 16.64 9.84 -0.15
N ARG A 23 16.48 9.33 1.09
CA ARG A 23 17.16 8.12 1.58
C ARG A 23 16.37 6.83 1.32
N GLY A 24 15.24 6.91 0.62
CA GLY A 24 14.40 5.77 0.27
C GLY A 24 13.45 5.30 1.37
N TYR A 25 13.39 5.99 2.52
CA TYR A 25 12.38 5.71 3.55
C TYR A 25 10.99 6.09 3.05
N VAL A 26 10.02 5.27 3.40
CA VAL A 26 8.60 5.46 3.13
C VAL A 26 7.81 5.08 4.38
N LYS A 27 6.62 5.66 4.53
CA LYS A 27 5.66 5.19 5.53
C LYS A 27 5.21 3.76 5.17
N GLN A 28 4.96 2.92 6.18
CA GLN A 28 4.41 1.60 5.89
C GLN A 28 3.02 1.76 5.29
N SER A 29 2.85 1.28 4.06
CA SER A 29 1.62 1.43 3.29
C SER A 29 1.37 0.22 2.41
N ALA A 30 0.11 -0.03 2.09
CA ALA A 30 -0.32 -1.07 1.16
C ALA A 30 -1.23 -0.47 0.08
N ILE A 31 -0.94 -0.77 -1.18
CA ILE A 31 -1.76 -0.34 -2.32
C ILE A 31 -2.51 -1.56 -2.84
N HIS A 32 -3.83 -1.53 -2.79
CA HIS A 32 -4.69 -2.59 -3.28
C HIS A 32 -5.18 -2.24 -4.68
N ILE A 33 -4.75 -3.02 -5.67
CA ILE A 33 -5.19 -2.90 -7.05
C ILE A 33 -5.95 -4.15 -7.47
N GLY A 34 -6.84 -4.00 -8.44
CA GLY A 34 -7.50 -5.14 -9.03
C GLY A 34 -7.96 -4.82 -10.44
N SER A 35 -8.17 -5.90 -11.16
CA SER A 35 -8.47 -5.92 -12.58
C SER A 35 -9.89 -6.42 -12.81
N GLU A 36 -10.49 -6.05 -13.94
CA GLU A 36 -11.84 -6.46 -14.33
C GLU A 36 -11.97 -7.99 -14.47
N ASP A 37 -10.87 -8.68 -14.76
CA ASP A 37 -10.79 -10.14 -14.80
C ASP A 37 -10.77 -10.81 -13.40
N GLY A 38 -10.94 -10.03 -12.33
CA GLY A 38 -11.05 -10.52 -10.96
C GLY A 38 -9.71 -10.68 -10.23
N ARG A 39 -8.57 -10.48 -10.90
CA ARG A 39 -7.25 -10.50 -10.24
C ARG A 39 -7.13 -9.36 -9.24
N LYS A 40 -6.47 -9.63 -8.12
CA LYS A 40 -6.18 -8.66 -7.06
C LYS A 40 -4.71 -8.74 -6.71
N TYR A 41 -4.10 -7.59 -6.46
CA TYR A 41 -2.73 -7.51 -5.99
C TYR A 41 -2.63 -6.51 -4.84
N THR A 42 -1.67 -6.78 -3.96
CA THR A 42 -1.28 -5.85 -2.90
C THR A 42 0.19 -5.49 -3.08
N LEU A 43 0.48 -4.19 -3.23
CA LEU A 43 1.85 -3.68 -3.20
C LEU A 43 2.15 -3.18 -1.78
N VAL A 44 3.03 -3.88 -1.07
CA VAL A 44 3.42 -3.54 0.31
C VAL A 44 4.71 -2.72 0.28
N LEU A 45 4.62 -1.49 0.79
CA LEU A 45 5.73 -0.56 0.96
C LEU A 45 6.25 -0.65 2.39
N SER A 46 7.51 -1.08 2.54
CA SER A 46 8.16 -1.26 3.84
C SER A 46 9.11 -0.12 4.18
N PRO A 47 9.15 0.39 5.43
CA PRO A 47 9.93 1.58 5.76
C PRO A 47 11.44 1.44 5.57
N PHE A 48 12.01 0.26 5.80
CA PHE A 48 13.45 0.13 6.07
C PHE A 48 14.29 -0.41 4.91
N LEU A 49 13.68 -0.91 3.83
CA LEU A 49 14.43 -1.65 2.81
C LEU A 49 14.29 -1.09 1.39
N GLY A 50 13.50 -0.04 1.17
CA GLY A 50 13.23 0.49 -0.18
C GLY A 50 12.68 -0.58 -1.14
N ARG A 51 12.18 -1.70 -0.60
CA ARG A 51 11.65 -2.84 -1.36
C ARG A 51 10.13 -2.76 -1.35
N VAL A 52 9.57 -2.93 -2.54
CA VAL A 52 8.14 -3.15 -2.74
C VAL A 52 7.94 -4.66 -2.83
N GLN A 53 7.12 -5.22 -1.94
CA GLN A 53 6.67 -6.60 -2.06
C GLN A 53 5.35 -6.63 -2.82
N VAL A 54 5.22 -7.54 -3.78
CA VAL A 54 3.98 -7.76 -4.53
C VAL A 54 3.37 -9.07 -4.05
N LEU A 55 2.10 -9.01 -3.64
CA LEU A 55 1.29 -10.16 -3.28
C LEU A 55 0.21 -10.34 -4.34
N GLU A 56 -0.04 -11.57 -4.78
CA GLU A 56 -1.04 -11.91 -5.82
C GLU A 56 -2.45 -12.10 -5.25
N GLU A 57 -2.75 -11.37 -4.19
CA GLU A 57 -4.04 -11.36 -3.52
C GLU A 57 -4.27 -10.01 -2.84
N TYR A 58 -5.50 -9.82 -2.35
CA TYR A 58 -5.83 -8.72 -1.46
C TYR A 58 -5.46 -9.10 -0.03
N VAL A 59 -4.59 -8.34 0.63
CA VAL A 59 -4.19 -8.56 2.03
C VAL A 59 -4.58 -7.36 2.88
N GLU A 60 -5.46 -7.58 3.86
CA GLU A 60 -5.90 -6.55 4.80
C GLU A 60 -4.78 -6.19 5.79
N PHE A 61 -4.66 -4.90 6.11
CA PHE A 61 -3.76 -4.38 7.13
C PHE A 61 -4.56 -3.56 8.15
N GLU A 62 -4.21 -3.70 9.42
CA GLU A 62 -4.87 -3.01 10.53
C GLU A 62 -3.88 -2.09 11.26
N ASP A 63 -4.39 -0.96 11.75
CA ASP A 63 -3.63 -0.11 12.67
C ASP A 63 -3.67 -0.77 14.06
N SER A 64 -2.48 -1.15 14.53
CA SER A 64 -2.25 -1.71 15.88
C SER A 64 -1.85 -0.63 16.87
#